data_AF-A0A328MY60-F1
#
_entry.id   AF-A0A328MY60-F1
#
_cell.length_a   1.000
_cell.length_b   1.000
_cell.length_c   1.000
_cell.angle_alpha   90.00
_cell.angle_beta   90.00
_cell.angle_gamma   90.00
#
_symmetry.space_group_name_H-M   'P 1'
#
loop_
_entity.id
_entity.type
_entity.pdbx_description
1 polymer ?
#
loop_
_entity_poly.entity_id
_entity_poly.type
_entity_poly.pdbx_seq_one_letter_code
_entity_poly.pdbx_strand_id
1 'polypeptide(L)'
;MSTGAPPVVDGGTEARPHWRLARAAVLVAVFVCAACGLVYELALVALGSYLIGDTVGQASIVLGVMVFAMGVGALVAKPLQPRAAAAFAVIELTLALLGGLSVLGLYAAFAWLDLYGPALVGTAFVLGLLIGAEIPLLMVMLQRIREQAAGSAVADLFAADYVGALLGGLAFPFLLIPVFGQLKGALVVGAVNAVAGLALVCTVFRRELSRRARLVLGAGSVVVALCLGYAWVTAADFEVTARQQLYRDPVVYAERSRYQEIVLTRSVREVGHADSDLRLFLNGDLQFSSVDEYRYHEALVHPAMRGPRGDVLVLGAGDGLAVREILRYPDVRRVTVVDLDPAVVALASTVPQLRALNGGSLDDPRVRVLNTDAFGWLRTAAERFDVVVADLPDPDETATAKLYTVEFYALIRSVLAEQGRLVVQSGSPYFAPRSYWSIDASVREAGFATVPYHVDVPSFGDWGFLLATAGTVPPVLELPADAPRLRFLDPDVLRAAAAFPPDRARLNVPPSTLLQPRVLDYARTEWRGY
;
A
#
# COMPACT_ATOMS: atom_id res chain seq x y z
N MET A 1 58.19 69.54 -17.23
CA MET A 1 59.15 68.65 -16.52
C MET A 1 58.44 68.17 -15.26
N SER A 2 57.68 67.07 -15.37
CA SER A 2 58.06 65.70 -14.99
C SER A 2 58.11 65.54 -13.46
N THR A 3 57.01 65.21 -12.77
CA THR A 3 56.40 63.87 -12.52
C THR A 3 57.30 62.89 -11.77
N GLY A 4 56.81 62.43 -10.62
CA GLY A 4 57.36 61.32 -9.85
C GLY A 4 56.38 60.90 -8.73
N ALA A 5 55.26 60.29 -9.10
CA ALA A 5 54.37 59.59 -8.17
C ALA A 5 54.88 58.14 -7.99
N PRO A 6 54.85 57.57 -6.77
CA PRO A 6 55.18 56.17 -6.54
C PRO A 6 54.05 55.24 -7.03
N PRO A 7 54.35 53.97 -7.34
CA PRO A 7 53.44 53.09 -8.04
C PRO A 7 52.31 52.62 -7.11
N VAL A 8 51.09 52.61 -7.66
CA VAL A 8 49.96 51.87 -7.10
C VAL A 8 50.29 50.38 -7.25
N VAL A 9 50.53 49.71 -6.13
CA VAL A 9 50.61 48.25 -6.09
C VAL A 9 49.18 47.73 -6.17
N ASP A 10 48.88 47.14 -7.32
CA ASP A 10 47.64 46.44 -7.59
C ASP A 10 47.59 45.17 -6.71
N GLY A 11 46.95 45.28 -5.55
CA GLY A 11 46.74 44.20 -4.59
C GLY A 11 45.66 43.22 -5.04
N GLY A 12 45.78 42.71 -6.26
CA GLY A 12 44.93 41.66 -6.82
C GLY A 12 45.44 40.26 -6.45
N THR A 13 45.69 39.96 -5.17
CA THR A 13 46.06 38.61 -4.75
C THR A 13 44.82 37.76 -4.49
N GLU A 14 44.46 36.99 -5.52
CA GLU A 14 43.91 35.63 -5.51
C GLU A 14 43.68 35.01 -4.11
N ALA A 15 42.43 34.99 -3.64
CA ALA A 15 42.07 34.29 -2.40
C ALA A 15 40.70 33.57 -2.50
N ARG A 16 40.35 32.87 -3.60
CA ARG A 16 38.94 32.44 -3.81
C ARG A 16 38.62 31.11 -4.56
N PRO A 17 39.16 29.93 -4.18
CA PRO A 17 38.47 28.66 -4.49
C PRO A 17 37.86 27.93 -3.27
N HIS A 18 38.55 27.90 -2.12
CA HIS A 18 38.25 26.95 -1.05
C HIS A 18 36.92 27.17 -0.32
N TRP A 19 36.51 28.42 -0.07
CA TRP A 19 35.25 28.69 0.66
C TRP A 19 34.01 28.42 -0.20
N ARG A 20 34.11 28.60 -1.53
CA ARG A 20 33.01 28.29 -2.47
C ARG A 20 32.74 26.79 -2.51
N LEU A 21 33.82 26.00 -2.55
CA LEU A 21 33.76 24.55 -2.50
C LEU A 21 33.22 24.05 -1.15
N ALA A 22 33.67 24.64 -0.03
CA ALA A 22 33.15 24.30 1.31
C ALA A 22 31.66 24.62 1.45
N ARG A 23 31.21 25.78 0.96
CA ARG A 23 29.79 26.16 0.95
C ARG A 23 28.96 25.22 0.08
N ALA A 24 29.44 24.92 -1.12
CA ALA A 24 28.77 23.98 -2.02
C ALA A 24 28.64 22.59 -1.36
N ALA A 25 29.69 22.11 -0.68
CA ALA A 25 29.65 20.85 0.04
C ALA A 25 28.61 20.84 1.17
N VAL A 26 28.47 21.93 1.94
CA VAL A 26 27.40 22.06 2.96
C VAL A 26 26.02 22.02 2.31
N LEU A 27 25.80 22.75 1.22
CA LEU A 27 24.51 22.76 0.53
C LEU A 27 24.16 21.40 -0.10
N VAL A 28 25.16 20.68 -0.62
CA VAL A 28 24.99 19.30 -1.09
C VAL A 28 24.64 18.37 0.06
N ALA A 29 25.28 18.52 1.23
CA ALA A 29 24.92 17.72 2.40
C ALA A 29 23.48 18.00 2.83
N VAL A 30 23.07 19.26 2.92
CA VAL A 30 21.68 19.67 3.24
C VAL A 30 20.69 19.02 2.27
N PHE A 31 20.99 19.10 0.97
CA PHE A 31 20.19 18.45 -0.06
C PHE A 31 20.05 16.94 0.15
N VAL A 32 21.15 16.24 0.44
CA VAL A 32 21.13 14.78 0.66
C VAL A 32 20.40 14.42 1.96
N CYS A 33 20.65 15.14 3.06
CA CYS A 33 19.98 14.92 4.34
C CYS A 33 18.46 15.12 4.21
N ALA A 34 18.02 16.18 3.52
CA ALA A 34 16.61 16.44 3.26
C ALA A 34 15.97 15.33 2.39
N ALA A 35 16.69 14.86 1.37
CA ALA A 35 16.24 13.73 0.56
C ALA A 35 16.09 12.45 1.40
N CYS A 36 17.07 12.12 2.24
CA CYS A 36 17.03 10.97 3.14
C CYS A 36 15.91 11.08 4.18
N GLY A 37 15.75 12.25 4.80
CA GLY A 37 14.71 12.52 5.78
C GLY A 37 13.31 12.29 5.23
N LEU A 38 13.02 12.82 4.03
CA LEU A 38 11.73 12.59 3.39
C LEU A 38 11.54 11.13 2.97
N VAL A 39 12.61 10.45 2.52
CA VAL A 39 12.52 9.01 2.21
C VAL A 39 12.18 8.20 3.46
N TYR A 40 12.76 8.50 4.63
CA TYR A 40 12.39 7.81 5.87
C TYR A 40 10.93 8.07 6.24
N GLU A 41 10.47 9.31 6.13
CA GLU A 41 9.07 9.65 6.37
C GLU A 41 8.13 8.83 5.47
N LEU A 42 8.39 8.81 4.16
CA LEU A 42 7.58 8.05 3.22
C LEU A 42 7.69 6.53 3.43
N ALA A 43 8.85 6.03 3.86
CA ALA A 43 9.03 4.61 4.18
C ALA A 43 8.18 4.17 5.37
N LEU A 44 8.06 5.02 6.40
CA LEU A 44 7.19 4.80 7.55
C LEU A 44 5.71 4.81 7.15
N VAL A 45 5.29 5.80 6.36
CA VAL A 45 3.91 5.90 5.85
C VAL A 45 3.56 4.69 4.98
N ALA A 46 4.44 4.32 4.05
CA ALA A 46 4.22 3.18 3.16
C ALA A 46 4.12 1.87 3.94
N LEU A 47 4.94 1.68 5.00
CA LEU A 47 4.87 0.49 5.83
C LEU A 47 3.57 0.42 6.63
N GLY A 48 3.14 1.53 7.24
CA GLY A 48 1.90 1.56 8.02
C GLY A 48 0.67 1.34 7.16
N SER A 49 0.67 1.92 5.97
CA SER A 49 -0.37 1.70 4.97
C SER A 49 -0.44 0.23 4.58
N TYR A 50 0.71 -0.41 4.39
CA TYR A 50 0.80 -1.81 4.00
C TYR A 50 0.41 -2.79 5.12
N LEU A 51 0.75 -2.51 6.38
CA LEU A 51 0.47 -3.44 7.49
C LEU A 51 -0.90 -3.23 8.14
N ILE A 52 -1.52 -2.06 8.00
CA ILE A 52 -2.81 -1.73 8.66
C ILE A 52 -3.90 -1.31 7.65
N GLY A 53 -3.59 -1.10 6.36
CA GLY A 53 -4.55 -0.67 5.34
C GLY A 53 -4.99 0.81 5.41
N ASP A 54 -4.85 1.51 6.55
CA ASP A 54 -5.28 2.91 6.69
C ASP A 54 -4.24 3.94 6.22
N THR A 55 -4.09 4.10 4.91
CA THR A 55 -3.15 5.04 4.27
C THR A 55 -3.20 6.46 4.86
N VAL A 56 -4.40 7.03 5.00
CA VAL A 56 -4.58 8.43 5.41
C VAL A 56 -4.30 8.62 6.90
N GLY A 57 -4.76 7.70 7.74
CA GLY A 57 -4.48 7.73 9.18
C GLY A 57 -2.99 7.61 9.46
N GLN A 58 -2.31 6.66 8.80
CA GLN A 58 -0.87 6.45 8.97
C GLN A 58 -0.05 7.64 8.47
N ALA A 59 -0.39 8.20 7.31
CA ALA A 59 0.24 9.43 6.81
C ALA A 59 0.09 10.58 7.81
N SER A 60 -1.11 10.76 8.37
CA SER A 60 -1.40 11.84 9.32
C SER A 60 -0.63 11.69 10.63
N ILE A 61 -0.52 10.47 11.16
CA ILE A 61 0.24 10.17 12.38
C ILE A 61 1.73 10.43 12.15
N VAL A 62 2.31 9.86 11.09
CA VAL A 62 3.75 9.99 10.81
C VAL A 62 4.11 11.46 10.57
N LEU A 63 3.40 12.15 9.67
CA LEU A 63 3.64 13.56 9.36
C LEU A 63 3.49 14.44 10.60
N GLY A 64 2.40 14.28 11.35
CA GLY A 64 2.11 15.07 12.54
C GLY A 64 3.17 14.87 13.65
N VAL A 65 3.51 13.61 13.94
CA VAL A 65 4.52 13.27 14.96
C VAL A 65 5.91 13.72 14.53
N MET A 66 6.29 13.49 13.26
CA MET A 66 7.61 13.89 12.75
C MET A 66 7.77 15.41 12.75
N VAL A 67 6.79 16.18 12.26
CA VAL A 67 6.86 17.65 12.25
C VAL A 67 6.98 18.22 13.66
N PHE A 68 6.20 17.69 14.61
CA PHE A 68 6.33 18.07 16.02
C PHE A 68 7.73 17.73 16.57
N ALA A 69 8.21 16.51 16.32
CA ALA A 69 9.52 16.05 16.76
C ALA A 69 10.66 16.86 16.14
N MET A 70 10.54 17.29 14.87
CA MET A 70 11.52 18.17 14.22
C MET A 70 11.65 19.51 14.95
N GLY A 71 10.53 20.10 15.37
CA GLY A 71 10.52 21.31 16.19
C GLY A 71 11.24 21.11 17.54
N VAL A 72 11.00 19.98 18.21
CA VAL A 72 11.71 19.61 19.44
C VAL A 72 13.20 19.39 19.19
N GLY A 73 13.55 18.70 18.11
CA GLY A 73 14.93 18.41 17.70
C GLY A 73 15.75 19.67 17.48
N ALA A 74 15.15 20.66 16.81
CA ALA A 74 15.78 21.96 16.59
C ALA A 74 16.11 22.70 17.89
N LEU A 75 15.27 22.55 18.93
CA LEU A 75 15.52 23.11 20.26
C LEU A 75 16.61 22.34 21.02
N VAL A 76 16.56 21.00 20.96
CA VAL A 76 17.55 20.11 21.60
C VAL A 76 18.93 20.25 20.98
N ALA A 77 19.03 20.69 19.72
CA ALA A 77 20.29 20.94 19.03
C ALA A 77 21.07 22.17 19.53
N LYS A 78 20.41 23.12 20.21
CA LYS A 78 21.05 24.36 20.73
C LYS A 78 22.32 24.11 21.55
N PRO A 79 22.33 23.25 22.59
CA PRO A 79 23.55 22.94 23.34
C PRO A 79 24.66 22.26 22.53
N LEU A 80 24.35 21.70 21.36
CA LEU A 80 25.30 20.98 20.50
C LEU A 80 26.03 21.92 19.52
N GLN A 81 25.53 23.14 19.31
CA GLN A 81 26.08 24.15 18.38
C GLN A 81 27.57 24.48 18.58
N PRO A 82 28.15 24.52 19.80
CA PRO A 82 29.58 24.76 19.97
C PRO A 82 30.44 23.71 19.25
N ARG A 83 29.94 22.47 19.16
CA ARG A 83 30.59 21.33 18.49
C ARG A 83 29.82 20.90 17.24
N ALA A 84 29.25 21.86 16.50
CA ALA A 84 28.32 21.61 15.40
C ALA A 84 28.78 20.50 14.44
N ALA A 85 30.02 20.56 13.94
CA ALA A 85 30.54 19.55 13.00
C ALA A 85 30.58 18.12 13.59
N ALA A 86 30.99 17.97 14.85
CA ALA A 86 31.04 16.65 15.49
C ALA A 86 29.63 16.15 15.85
N ALA A 87 28.76 17.03 16.35
CA ALA A 87 27.38 16.70 16.67
C ALA A 87 26.59 16.30 15.41
N PHE A 88 26.76 17.04 14.31
CA PHE A 88 26.18 16.73 13.02
C PHE A 88 26.59 15.33 12.55
N ALA A 89 27.88 15.00 12.51
CA ALA A 89 28.32 13.65 12.11
C ALA A 89 27.75 12.52 13.01
N VAL A 90 27.60 12.76 14.32
CA VAL A 90 26.98 11.77 15.22
C VAL A 90 25.49 11.61 14.92
N ILE A 91 24.77 12.71 14.69
CA ILE A 91 23.35 12.68 14.31
C ILE A 91 23.19 11.95 12.98
N GLU A 92 24.00 12.26 11.98
CA GLU A 92 23.97 11.61 10.66
C GLU A 92 24.21 10.09 10.73
N LEU A 93 25.19 9.66 11.55
CA LEU A 93 25.44 8.24 11.79
C LEU A 93 24.30 7.56 12.54
N THR A 94 23.69 8.26 13.50
CA THR A 94 22.56 7.74 14.28
C THR A 94 21.31 7.65 13.42
N LEU A 95 21.03 8.67 12.61
CA LEU A 95 19.92 8.70 11.67
C LEU A 95 20.11 7.65 10.57
N ALA A 96 21.34 7.46 10.07
CA ALA A 96 21.66 6.40 9.13
C ALA A 96 21.35 5.01 9.69
N LEU A 97 21.70 4.77 10.96
CA LEU A 97 21.44 3.49 11.63
C LEU A 97 19.95 3.29 11.92
N LEU A 98 19.33 4.25 12.61
CA LEU A 98 17.94 4.13 13.05
C LEU A 98 16.97 4.23 11.87
N GLY A 99 17.22 5.16 10.94
CA GLY A 99 16.44 5.30 9.72
C GLY A 99 16.61 4.10 8.80
N GLY A 100 17.84 3.62 8.60
CA GLY A 100 18.11 2.43 7.80
C GLY A 100 17.47 1.15 8.36
N LEU A 101 17.46 0.99 9.69
CA LEU A 101 16.86 -0.16 10.36
C LEU A 101 15.37 0.02 10.71
N SER A 102 14.78 1.19 10.45
CA SER A 102 13.41 1.53 10.87
C SER A 102 12.36 0.57 10.30
N VAL A 103 12.41 0.32 8.98
CA VAL A 103 11.46 -0.56 8.29
C VAL A 103 11.58 -2.00 8.82
N LEU A 104 12.80 -2.51 8.98
CA LEU A 104 13.07 -3.84 9.56
C LEU A 104 12.52 -3.95 10.98
N GLY A 105 12.82 -2.96 11.83
CA GLY A 105 12.39 -2.94 13.23
C GLY A 105 10.88 -2.85 13.38
N LEU A 106 10.20 -2.10 12.52
CA LEU A 106 8.74 -1.99 12.53
C LEU A 106 8.07 -3.25 12.00
N TYR A 107 8.62 -3.86 10.94
CA TYR A 107 8.16 -5.15 10.46
C TYR A 107 8.31 -6.22 11.55
N ALA A 108 9.42 -6.20 12.30
CA ALA A 108 9.62 -7.08 13.45
C ALA A 108 8.60 -6.83 14.58
N ALA A 109 8.33 -5.57 14.89
CA ALA A 109 7.37 -5.19 15.93
C ALA A 109 5.94 -5.60 15.58
N PHE A 110 5.59 -5.62 14.30
CA PHE A 110 4.32 -6.16 13.81
C PHE A 110 4.32 -7.69 13.87
N ALA A 111 5.28 -8.35 13.22
CA ALA A 111 5.27 -9.80 13.05
C ALA A 111 5.43 -10.61 14.35
N TRP A 112 6.10 -10.08 15.37
CA TRP A 112 6.37 -10.83 16.62
C TRP A 112 5.80 -10.24 17.89
N LEU A 113 5.50 -8.94 17.92
CA LEU A 113 5.17 -8.24 19.17
C LEU A 113 3.74 -7.69 19.22
N ASP A 114 3.00 -7.68 18.11
CA ASP A 114 1.69 -7.01 18.00
C ASP A 114 1.69 -5.54 18.49
N LEU A 115 2.85 -4.86 18.39
CA LEU A 115 3.08 -3.51 18.94
C LEU A 115 3.35 -2.45 17.87
N TYR A 116 2.82 -2.64 16.65
CA TYR A 116 3.15 -1.78 15.51
C TYR A 116 2.82 -0.30 15.73
N GLY A 117 1.60 0.03 16.19
CA GLY A 117 1.18 1.43 16.39
C GLY A 117 2.11 2.23 17.31
N PRO A 118 2.36 1.76 18.55
CA PRO A 118 3.33 2.38 19.45
C PRO A 118 4.76 2.42 18.87
N ALA A 119 5.20 1.36 18.19
CA ALA A 119 6.53 1.31 17.58
C ALA A 119 6.68 2.34 16.45
N LEU A 120 5.65 2.52 15.62
CA LEU A 120 5.62 3.52 14.55
C LEU A 120 5.72 4.93 15.11
N VAL A 121 4.90 5.28 16.10
CA VAL A 121 4.91 6.59 16.75
C VAL A 121 6.28 6.87 17.39
N GLY A 122 6.84 5.88 18.10
CA GLY A 122 8.16 6.00 18.71
C GLY A 122 9.28 6.20 17.67
N THR A 123 9.26 5.43 16.59
CA THR A 123 10.24 5.52 15.51
C THR A 123 10.13 6.86 14.78
N ALA A 124 8.91 7.28 14.41
CA ALA A 124 8.63 8.57 13.79
C ALA A 124 9.12 9.74 14.67
N PHE A 125 8.87 9.68 15.97
CA PHE A 125 9.35 10.70 16.90
C PHE A 125 10.88 10.76 16.97
N VAL A 126 11.56 9.62 17.06
CA VAL A 126 13.03 9.59 17.14
C VAL A 126 13.68 10.07 15.85
N LEU A 127 13.20 9.64 14.69
CA LEU A 127 13.72 10.10 13.40
C LEU A 127 13.44 11.59 13.18
N GLY A 128 12.22 12.06 13.47
CA GLY A 128 11.87 13.48 13.39
C GLY A 128 12.72 14.34 14.31
N LEU A 129 13.03 13.89 15.53
CA LEU A 129 13.91 14.58 16.46
C LEU A 129 15.33 14.75 15.89
N LEU A 130 15.87 13.69 15.27
CA LEU A 130 17.21 13.72 14.68
C LEU A 130 17.26 14.64 13.45
N ILE A 131 16.29 14.52 12.53
CA ILE A 131 16.18 15.38 11.34
C ILE A 131 16.05 16.86 11.75
N GLY A 132 15.19 17.16 12.73
CA GLY A 132 15.01 18.53 13.22
C GLY A 132 16.27 19.15 13.85
N ALA A 133 17.16 18.31 14.38
CA ALA A 133 18.42 18.77 14.96
C ALA A 133 19.45 19.21 13.91
N GLU A 134 19.30 18.81 12.64
CA GLU A 134 20.28 19.06 11.57
C GLU A 134 20.32 20.53 11.15
N ILE A 135 19.15 21.15 10.91
CA ILE A 135 19.04 22.51 10.38
C ILE A 135 19.81 23.53 11.24
N PRO A 136 19.67 23.58 12.58
CA PRO A 136 20.46 24.49 13.42
C PRO A 136 21.96 24.23 13.36
N LEU A 137 22.40 22.97 13.25
CA LEU A 137 23.82 22.62 13.21
C LEU A 137 24.44 23.00 11.87
N LEU A 138 23.75 22.69 10.76
CA LEU A 138 24.12 23.07 9.40
C LEU A 138 24.16 24.59 9.24
N MET A 139 23.22 25.31 9.84
CA MET A 139 23.24 26.77 9.88
C MET A 139 24.50 27.31 10.54
N VAL A 140 24.85 26.82 11.73
CA VAL A 140 26.08 27.23 12.43
C VAL A 140 27.32 26.90 11.59
N MET A 141 27.36 25.73 10.95
CA MET A 141 28.46 25.34 10.06
C MET A 141 28.56 26.24 8.83
N LEU A 142 27.44 26.61 8.20
CA LEU A 142 27.38 27.51 7.06
C LEU A 142 27.86 28.93 7.42
N GLN A 143 27.44 29.45 8.58
CA GLN A 143 27.86 30.75 9.09
C GLN A 143 29.35 30.80 9.46
N ARG A 144 29.93 29.69 9.94
CA ARG A 144 31.39 29.58 10.19
C ARG A 144 32.22 29.68 8.91
N ILE A 145 31.69 29.25 7.76
CA ILE A 145 32.40 29.34 6.47
C ILE A 145 32.43 30.78 5.95
N ARG A 146 31.34 31.55 6.14
CA ARG A 146 31.28 32.95 5.74
C ARG A 146 30.23 33.69 6.57
N GLU A 147 30.61 34.84 7.12
CA GLU A 147 29.65 35.81 7.64
C GLU A 147 28.74 36.27 6.49
N GLN A 148 27.48 35.87 6.55
CA GLN A 148 26.42 36.25 5.63
C GLN A 148 25.27 36.81 6.45
N ALA A 149 24.46 37.67 5.82
CA ALA A 149 23.20 38.07 6.40
C ALA A 149 22.39 36.79 6.74
N ALA A 150 21.95 36.66 7.99
CA ALA A 150 21.30 35.46 8.50
C ALA A 150 20.14 35.02 7.57
N GLY A 151 19.37 35.98 7.05
CA GLY A 151 18.29 35.69 6.10
C GLY A 151 18.72 35.02 4.79
N SER A 152 19.89 35.37 4.23
CA SER A 152 20.40 34.74 3.01
C SER A 152 20.86 33.30 3.26
N ALA A 153 21.54 33.06 4.39
CA ALA A 153 21.96 31.72 4.77
C ALA A 153 20.75 30.81 5.02
N VAL A 154 19.70 31.34 5.65
CA VAL A 154 18.41 30.66 5.85
C VAL A 154 17.77 30.31 4.51
N ALA A 155 17.69 31.27 3.59
CA ALA A 155 17.06 31.06 2.29
C ALA A 155 17.77 29.98 1.46
N ASP A 156 19.11 30.00 1.40
CA ASP A 156 19.87 28.99 0.66
C ASP A 156 19.72 27.59 1.26
N LEU A 157 19.66 27.50 2.59
CA LEU A 157 19.48 26.24 3.32
C LEU A 157 18.11 25.64 3.01
N PHE A 158 17.04 26.44 3.12
CA PHE A 158 15.69 25.99 2.78
C PHE A 158 15.54 25.66 1.30
N ALA A 159 16.20 26.39 0.40
CA ALA A 159 16.16 26.07 -1.02
C ALA A 159 16.78 24.69 -1.30
N ALA A 160 17.95 24.40 -0.72
CA ALA A 160 18.59 23.08 -0.84
C ALA A 160 17.73 21.98 -0.20
N ASP A 161 17.13 22.26 0.96
CA ASP A 161 16.25 21.35 1.69
C ASP A 161 15.01 20.98 0.87
N TYR A 162 14.26 21.96 0.34
CA TYR A 162 13.07 21.70 -0.47
C TYR A 162 13.38 20.95 -1.77
N VAL A 163 14.49 21.24 -2.42
CA VAL A 163 14.91 20.52 -3.64
C VAL A 163 15.34 19.09 -3.30
N GLY A 164 16.01 18.90 -2.15
CA GLY A 164 16.36 17.58 -1.61
C GLY A 164 15.13 16.75 -1.30
N ALA A 165 14.19 17.31 -0.54
CA ALA A 165 12.92 16.69 -0.22
C ALA A 165 12.16 16.30 -1.50
N LEU A 166 11.98 17.20 -2.47
CA LEU A 166 11.32 16.86 -3.74
C LEU A 166 11.95 15.64 -4.43
N LEU A 167 13.29 15.64 -4.59
CA LEU A 167 13.97 14.54 -5.26
C LEU A 167 13.95 13.25 -4.44
N GLY A 168 14.07 13.32 -3.12
CA GLY A 168 13.89 12.16 -2.24
C GLY A 168 12.49 11.57 -2.34
N GLY A 169 11.47 12.43 -2.37
CA GLY A 169 10.06 12.05 -2.43
C GLY A 169 9.67 11.38 -3.74
N LEU A 170 10.31 11.75 -4.84
CA LEU A 170 10.17 11.07 -6.13
C LEU A 170 11.05 9.82 -6.21
N ALA A 171 12.26 9.85 -5.66
CA ALA A 171 13.18 8.72 -5.69
C ALA A 171 12.63 7.52 -4.90
N PHE A 172 11.88 7.74 -3.82
CA PHE A 172 11.33 6.65 -3.03
C PHE A 172 10.40 5.71 -3.82
N PRO A 173 9.24 6.16 -4.35
CA PRO A 173 8.31 5.29 -5.08
C PRO A 173 8.80 4.88 -6.47
N PHE A 174 9.59 5.73 -7.16
CA PHE A 174 9.95 5.49 -8.57
C PHE A 174 11.33 4.87 -8.79
N LEU A 175 12.21 4.89 -7.79
CA LEU A 175 13.58 4.35 -7.92
C LEU A 175 13.91 3.34 -6.81
N LEU A 176 13.72 3.71 -5.54
CA LEU A 176 14.15 2.86 -4.42
C LEU A 176 13.26 1.61 -4.27
N ILE A 177 11.94 1.77 -4.29
CA ILE A 177 11.02 0.62 -4.19
C ILE A 177 11.20 -0.35 -5.38
N PRO A 178 11.20 0.09 -6.65
CA PRO A 178 11.32 -0.84 -7.78
C PRO A 178 12.68 -1.56 -7.86
N VAL A 179 13.77 -0.90 -7.45
CA VAL A 179 15.14 -1.46 -7.60
C VAL A 179 15.55 -2.29 -6.39
N PHE A 180 15.27 -1.80 -5.18
CA PHE A 180 15.75 -2.40 -3.93
C PHE A 180 14.62 -3.03 -3.11
N GLY A 181 13.37 -2.64 -3.33
CA GLY A 181 12.28 -2.91 -2.39
C GLY A 181 12.34 -2.00 -1.17
N GLN A 182 11.33 -2.10 -0.31
CA GLN A 182 11.16 -1.19 0.82
C GLN A 182 12.24 -1.34 1.90
N LEU A 183 12.59 -2.58 2.26
CA LEU A 183 13.57 -2.91 3.30
C LEU A 183 14.99 -2.49 2.91
N LYS A 184 15.48 -3.00 1.78
CA LYS A 184 16.83 -2.64 1.28
C LYS A 184 16.91 -1.19 0.84
N GLY A 185 15.82 -0.60 0.34
CA GLY A 185 15.74 0.82 0.02
C GLY A 185 16.06 1.71 1.24
N ALA A 186 15.47 1.42 2.40
CA ALA A 186 15.79 2.14 3.64
C ALA A 186 17.26 1.99 4.05
N LEU A 187 17.84 0.79 3.91
CA LEU A 187 19.27 0.55 4.19
C LEU A 187 20.20 1.34 3.26
N VAL A 188 19.88 1.45 1.96
CA VAL A 188 20.63 2.29 1.01
C VAL A 188 20.58 3.76 1.44
N VAL A 189 19.41 4.25 1.82
CA VAL A 189 19.23 5.63 2.29
C VAL A 189 20.07 5.86 3.55
N GLY A 190 20.07 4.90 4.49
CA GLY A 190 20.97 4.88 5.63
C GLY A 190 22.44 5.04 5.25
N ALA A 191 22.91 4.24 4.31
CA ALA A 191 24.29 4.31 3.83
C ALA A 191 24.62 5.66 3.17
N VAL A 192 23.73 6.17 2.31
CA VAL A 192 23.90 7.48 1.64
C VAL A 192 23.95 8.61 2.67
N ASN A 193 23.08 8.57 3.68
CA ASN A 193 23.04 9.55 4.76
C ASN A 193 24.35 9.57 5.56
N ALA A 194 24.82 8.40 6.00
CA ALA A 194 26.10 8.28 6.70
C ALA A 194 27.27 8.81 5.87
N VAL A 195 27.32 8.48 4.57
CA VAL A 195 28.38 8.92 3.66
C VAL A 195 28.34 10.44 3.49
N ALA A 196 27.17 11.05 3.32
CA ALA A 196 27.03 12.50 3.16
C ALA A 196 27.53 13.25 4.42
N GLY A 197 27.07 12.82 5.60
CA GLY A 197 27.47 13.40 6.88
C GLY A 197 28.97 13.30 7.15
N LEU A 198 29.53 12.10 6.95
CA LEU A 198 30.97 11.86 7.15
C LEU A 198 31.83 12.58 6.11
N ALA A 199 31.43 12.59 4.84
CA ALA A 199 32.16 13.25 3.78
C ALA A 199 32.26 14.75 4.05
N LEU A 200 31.17 15.40 4.46
CA LEU A 200 31.19 16.83 4.80
C LEU A 200 32.18 17.11 5.94
N VAL A 201 32.10 16.34 7.01
CA VAL A 201 32.87 16.57 8.24
C VAL A 201 34.35 16.22 8.05
N CYS A 202 34.68 15.14 7.34
CA CYS A 202 36.05 14.72 7.07
C CYS A 202 36.75 15.53 5.98
N THR A 203 36.03 16.19 5.07
CA THR A 203 36.63 17.03 4.02
C THR A 203 36.70 18.50 4.41
N VAL A 204 35.59 19.09 4.85
CA VAL A 204 35.48 20.54 5.12
C VAL A 204 35.88 20.87 6.56
N PHE A 205 35.39 20.13 7.54
CA PHE A 205 35.52 20.47 8.97
C PHE A 205 36.57 19.64 9.73
N ARG A 206 37.45 18.91 9.02
CA ARG A 206 38.43 17.99 9.61
C ARG A 206 39.34 18.61 10.68
N ARG A 207 39.59 19.92 10.58
CA ARG A 207 40.47 20.67 11.49
C ARG A 207 39.76 21.08 12.79
N GLU A 208 38.43 21.11 12.80
CA GLU A 208 37.64 21.42 14.00
C GLU A 208 37.47 20.21 14.93
N LEU A 209 37.80 19.00 14.46
CA LEU A 209 37.63 17.77 15.22
C LEU A 209 38.82 17.49 16.15
N SER A 210 38.52 17.32 17.44
CA SER A 210 39.49 16.77 18.40
C SER A 210 39.92 15.35 18.00
N ARG A 211 41.11 14.92 18.45
CA ARG A 211 41.60 13.54 18.20
C ARG A 211 40.64 12.47 18.74
N ARG A 212 40.02 12.74 19.90
CA ARG A 212 38.98 11.87 20.48
C ARG A 212 37.74 11.82 19.61
N ALA A 213 37.25 12.97 19.12
CA ALA A 213 36.09 13.03 18.24
C ALA A 213 36.32 12.24 16.93
N ARG A 214 37.51 12.35 16.32
CA ARG A 214 37.86 11.56 15.13
C ARG A 214 37.87 10.05 15.39
N LEU A 215 38.40 9.62 16.53
CA LEU A 215 38.40 8.20 16.92
C LEU A 215 36.98 7.68 17.15
N VAL A 216 36.14 8.44 17.87
CA VAL A 216 34.74 8.07 18.13
C VAL A 216 33.94 8.01 16.83
N LEU A 217 34.07 9.02 15.96
CA LEU A 217 33.38 9.04 14.67
C LEU A 217 33.86 7.90 13.77
N GLY A 218 35.17 7.62 13.74
CA GLY A 218 35.71 6.50 12.97
C GLY A 218 35.19 5.15 13.47
N ALA A 219 35.22 4.91 14.78
CA ALA A 219 34.67 3.69 15.37
C ALA A 219 33.14 3.58 15.14
N GLY A 220 32.40 4.67 15.33
CA GLY A 220 30.96 4.72 15.07
C GLY A 220 30.61 4.44 13.61
N SER A 221 31.39 4.98 12.67
CA SER A 221 31.20 4.72 11.23
C SER A 221 31.38 3.24 10.89
N VAL A 222 32.40 2.59 11.48
CA VAL A 222 32.62 1.15 11.29
C VAL A 222 31.47 0.34 11.86
N VAL A 223 30.98 0.69 13.06
CA VAL A 223 29.83 0.01 13.67
C VAL A 223 28.58 0.16 12.80
N VAL A 224 28.25 1.37 12.35
CA VAL A 224 27.09 1.62 11.49
C VAL A 224 27.23 0.85 10.17
N ALA A 225 28.40 0.87 9.53
CA ALA A 225 28.63 0.12 8.29
C ALA A 225 28.49 -1.40 8.49
N LEU A 226 28.98 -1.94 9.62
CA LEU A 226 28.81 -3.36 9.95
C LEU A 226 27.34 -3.71 10.23
N CYS A 227 26.61 -2.87 10.97
CA CYS A 227 25.20 -3.09 11.25
C CYS A 227 24.35 -3.04 9.98
N LEU A 228 24.52 -2.00 9.14
CA LEU A 228 23.80 -1.88 7.87
C LEU A 228 24.21 -2.98 6.88
N GLY A 229 25.49 -3.34 6.84
CA GLY A 229 25.98 -4.45 6.01
C GLY A 229 25.45 -5.81 6.45
N TYR A 230 25.40 -6.07 7.75
CA TYR A 230 24.78 -7.27 8.30
C TYR A 230 23.28 -7.31 7.97
N ALA A 231 22.56 -6.22 8.24
CA ALA A 231 21.14 -6.10 7.92
C ALA A 231 20.89 -6.27 6.41
N TRP A 232 21.77 -5.78 5.55
CA TRP A 232 21.65 -5.96 4.10
C TRP A 232 21.74 -7.43 3.69
N VAL A 233 22.70 -8.16 4.25
CA VAL A 233 22.91 -9.58 3.95
C VAL A 233 21.73 -10.41 4.46
N THR A 234 21.21 -10.10 5.64
CA THR A 234 20.12 -10.86 6.27
C THR A 234 18.71 -10.36 5.89
N ALA A 235 18.58 -9.23 5.19
CA ALA A 235 17.28 -8.62 4.88
C ALA A 235 16.34 -9.56 4.13
N ALA A 236 16.86 -10.36 3.18
CA ALA A 236 16.03 -11.27 2.40
C ALA A 236 15.48 -12.43 3.26
N ASP A 237 16.35 -13.06 4.07
CA ASP A 237 15.96 -14.14 4.97
C ASP A 237 15.01 -13.65 6.05
N PHE A 238 15.25 -12.44 6.57
CA PHE A 238 14.38 -11.77 7.51
C PHE A 238 13.00 -11.50 6.89
N GLU A 239 12.93 -10.95 5.69
CA GLU A 239 11.67 -10.67 5.00
C GLU A 239 10.84 -11.94 4.82
N VAL A 240 11.46 -13.03 4.36
CA VAL A 240 10.77 -14.32 4.18
C VAL A 240 10.29 -14.86 5.53
N THR A 241 11.15 -14.84 6.55
CA THR A 241 10.81 -15.37 7.88
C THR A 241 9.70 -14.57 8.55
N ALA A 242 9.80 -13.24 8.50
CA ALA A 242 8.83 -12.36 9.12
C ALA A 242 7.50 -12.39 8.34
N ARG A 243 7.52 -12.44 7.01
CA ARG A 243 6.31 -12.65 6.20
C ARG A 243 5.64 -13.98 6.54
N GLN A 244 6.41 -15.07 6.67
CA GLN A 244 5.85 -16.37 7.03
C GLN A 244 5.15 -16.38 8.39
N GLN A 245 5.57 -15.54 9.36
CA GLN A 245 4.88 -15.42 10.65
C GLN A 245 3.46 -14.85 10.52
N LEU A 246 3.19 -14.08 9.46
CA LEU A 246 1.85 -13.52 9.21
C LEU A 246 0.86 -14.57 8.71
N TYR A 247 1.35 -15.74 8.26
CA TYR A 247 0.53 -16.76 7.64
C TYR A 247 0.64 -18.10 8.36
N ARG A 248 -0.50 -18.70 8.66
CA ARG A 248 -0.58 -20.03 9.29
C ARG A 248 0.13 -21.11 8.46
N ASP A 249 -0.06 -21.07 7.15
CA ASP A 249 0.44 -22.08 6.23
C ASP A 249 1.69 -21.59 5.47
N PRO A 250 2.56 -22.51 5.01
CA PRO A 250 3.74 -22.16 4.21
C PRO A 250 3.42 -21.27 3.01
N VAL A 251 4.14 -20.15 2.89
CA VAL A 251 4.09 -19.26 1.73
C VAL A 251 4.79 -19.96 0.55
N VAL A 252 4.04 -20.24 -0.51
CA VAL A 252 4.53 -20.87 -1.74
C VAL A 252 4.77 -19.88 -2.87
N TYR A 253 4.19 -18.68 -2.78
CA TYR A 253 4.40 -17.57 -3.69
C TYR A 253 4.21 -16.26 -2.94
N ALA A 254 5.07 -15.27 -3.20
CA ALA A 254 4.88 -13.91 -2.74
C ALA A 254 5.42 -12.95 -3.80
N GLU A 255 4.62 -11.96 -4.18
CA GLU A 255 5.00 -10.89 -5.09
C GLU A 255 4.34 -9.58 -4.64
N ARG A 256 5.04 -8.46 -4.81
CA ARG A 256 4.44 -7.14 -4.65
C ARG A 256 4.30 -6.49 -6.03
N SER A 257 3.06 -6.34 -6.47
CA SER A 257 2.73 -5.61 -7.70
C SER A 257 2.73 -4.10 -7.42
N ARG A 258 2.47 -3.29 -8.46
CA ARG A 258 2.25 -1.85 -8.29
C ARG A 258 0.96 -1.51 -7.54
N TYR A 259 0.07 -2.49 -7.35
CA TYR A 259 -1.25 -2.32 -6.78
C TYR A 259 -1.35 -2.88 -5.37
N GLN A 260 -0.77 -4.05 -5.13
CA GLN A 260 -0.97 -4.81 -3.89
C GLN A 260 0.13 -5.85 -3.68
N GLU A 261 0.18 -6.39 -2.46
CA GLU A 261 0.93 -7.63 -2.19
C GLU A 261 0.05 -8.84 -2.50
N ILE A 262 0.63 -9.84 -3.16
CA ILE A 262 -0.01 -11.08 -3.56
C ILE A 262 0.75 -12.22 -2.87
N VAL A 263 0.06 -12.96 -2.00
CA VAL A 263 0.64 -14.11 -1.28
C VAL A 263 -0.20 -15.36 -1.52
N LEU A 264 0.45 -16.45 -1.93
CA LEU A 264 -0.15 -17.78 -1.90
C LEU A 264 0.44 -18.59 -0.76
N THR A 265 -0.43 -19.20 0.04
CA THR A 265 -0.03 -20.18 1.03
C THR A 265 -0.58 -21.56 0.68
N ARG A 266 0.10 -22.60 1.15
CA ARG A 266 -0.32 -23.98 0.95
C ARG A 266 -0.17 -24.77 2.24
N SER A 267 -1.28 -25.32 2.74
CA SER A 267 -1.23 -26.19 3.90
C SER A 267 -0.43 -27.46 3.61
N VAL A 268 0.29 -27.91 4.64
CA VAL A 268 0.95 -29.22 4.61
C VAL A 268 -0.14 -30.27 4.75
N ARG A 269 -0.12 -31.29 3.89
CA ARG A 269 -1.08 -32.41 3.96
C ARG A 269 -1.06 -33.04 5.36
N GLU A 270 -2.17 -32.89 6.07
CA GLU A 270 -2.39 -33.63 7.31
C GLU A 270 -2.74 -35.09 7.00
N VAL A 271 -2.25 -36.01 7.83
CA VAL A 271 -2.55 -37.45 7.71
C VAL A 271 -4.06 -37.64 7.89
N GLY A 272 -4.78 -37.97 6.81
CA GLY A 272 -6.23 -38.19 6.79
C GLY A 272 -7.03 -37.22 5.93
N HIS A 273 -6.42 -36.13 5.44
CA HIS A 273 -7.05 -35.20 4.48
C HIS A 273 -6.41 -35.37 3.08
N ALA A 274 -7.24 -35.53 2.06
CA ALA A 274 -6.77 -35.85 0.70
C ALA A 274 -6.09 -34.66 0.00
N ASP A 275 -6.56 -33.44 0.27
CA ASP A 275 -6.18 -32.23 -0.47
C ASP A 275 -5.44 -31.23 0.42
N SER A 276 -4.41 -30.59 -0.17
CA SER A 276 -3.74 -29.44 0.44
C SER A 276 -4.57 -28.19 0.19
N ASP A 277 -4.71 -27.34 1.19
CA ASP A 277 -5.44 -26.09 1.09
C ASP A 277 -4.52 -25.00 0.51
N LEU A 278 -4.80 -24.57 -0.73
CA LEU A 278 -4.20 -23.42 -1.37
C LEU A 278 -5.06 -22.17 -1.08
N ARG A 279 -4.43 -21.13 -0.54
CA ARG A 279 -5.08 -19.86 -0.21
C ARG A 279 -4.39 -18.70 -0.92
N LEU A 280 -5.18 -17.75 -1.40
CA LEU A 280 -4.70 -16.48 -1.93
C LEU A 280 -5.02 -15.37 -0.94
N PHE A 281 -4.02 -14.54 -0.66
CA PHE A 281 -4.15 -13.33 0.11
C PHE A 281 -3.73 -12.13 -0.74
N LEU A 282 -4.52 -11.05 -0.68
CA LEU A 282 -4.19 -9.76 -1.26
C LEU A 282 -4.11 -8.74 -0.13
N ASN A 283 -2.96 -8.08 0.03
CA ASN A 283 -2.67 -7.18 1.15
C ASN A 283 -2.92 -7.81 2.55
N GLY A 284 -2.88 -9.14 2.65
CA GLY A 284 -3.15 -9.88 3.90
C GLY A 284 -4.59 -10.39 4.03
N ASP A 285 -5.53 -9.91 3.21
CA ASP A 285 -6.92 -10.37 3.23
C ASP A 285 -7.09 -11.63 2.41
N LEU A 286 -7.75 -12.64 2.99
CA LEU A 286 -8.01 -13.91 2.32
C LEU A 286 -9.03 -13.70 1.18
N GLN A 287 -8.63 -14.03 -0.05
CA GLN A 287 -9.47 -13.92 -1.25
C GLN A 287 -10.15 -15.23 -1.65
N PHE A 288 -9.52 -16.36 -1.36
CA PHE A 288 -10.18 -17.66 -1.42
C PHE A 288 -9.37 -18.73 -0.67
N SER A 289 -10.05 -19.82 -0.31
CA SER A 289 -9.45 -21.09 0.07
C SER A 289 -9.92 -22.19 -0.88
N SER A 290 -8.98 -22.98 -1.39
CA SER A 290 -9.28 -24.03 -2.37
C SER A 290 -10.23 -25.13 -1.86
N VAL A 291 -10.37 -25.27 -0.53
CA VAL A 291 -11.21 -26.30 0.07
C VAL A 291 -12.68 -25.92 0.11
N ASP A 292 -13.04 -24.64 -0.03
CA ASP A 292 -14.41 -24.14 0.10
C ASP A 292 -14.81 -23.01 -0.87
N GLU A 293 -13.90 -22.50 -1.71
CA GLU A 293 -14.19 -21.43 -2.69
C GLU A 293 -15.40 -21.72 -3.57
N TYR A 294 -15.67 -23.00 -3.85
CA TYR A 294 -16.83 -23.40 -4.65
C TYR A 294 -18.15 -22.94 -4.01
N ARG A 295 -18.23 -22.83 -2.67
CA ARG A 295 -19.42 -22.30 -1.99
C ARG A 295 -19.63 -20.83 -2.34
N TYR A 296 -18.56 -20.05 -2.34
CA TYR A 296 -18.57 -18.64 -2.69
C TYR A 296 -18.92 -18.44 -4.17
N HIS A 297 -18.19 -19.08 -5.08
CA HIS A 297 -18.37 -18.88 -6.52
C HIS A 297 -19.69 -19.46 -7.04
N GLU A 298 -20.18 -20.57 -6.48
CA GLU A 298 -21.50 -21.09 -6.84
C GLU A 298 -22.62 -20.13 -6.43
N ALA A 299 -22.53 -19.55 -5.22
CA ALA A 299 -23.48 -18.57 -4.71
C ALA A 299 -23.43 -17.26 -5.52
N LEU A 300 -22.23 -16.77 -5.83
CA LEU A 300 -22.02 -15.56 -6.61
C LEU A 300 -22.55 -15.68 -8.03
N VAL A 301 -22.23 -16.77 -8.74
CA VAL A 301 -22.46 -16.85 -10.20
C VAL A 301 -23.85 -17.38 -10.54
N HIS A 302 -24.24 -18.55 -10.04
CA HIS A 302 -25.36 -19.29 -10.63
C HIS A 302 -26.73 -18.60 -10.55
N PRO A 303 -27.11 -17.92 -9.44
CA PRO A 303 -28.36 -17.17 -9.39
C PRO A 303 -28.42 -16.05 -10.44
N ALA A 304 -27.30 -15.38 -10.71
CA ALA A 304 -27.22 -14.31 -11.71
C ALA A 304 -27.42 -14.82 -13.14
N MET A 305 -27.09 -16.09 -13.39
CA MET A 305 -27.19 -16.72 -14.71
C MET A 305 -28.62 -17.09 -15.11
N ARG A 306 -29.65 -16.85 -14.26
CA ARG A 306 -31.05 -17.17 -14.55
C ARG A 306 -31.72 -16.21 -15.56
N GLY A 307 -31.58 -16.52 -16.85
CA GLY A 307 -32.13 -15.73 -17.97
C GLY A 307 -31.09 -15.57 -19.09
N PRO A 308 -31.22 -14.55 -19.98
CA PRO A 308 -30.17 -14.21 -20.95
C PRO A 308 -28.78 -14.12 -20.31
N ARG A 309 -27.77 -14.71 -20.94
CA ARG A 309 -26.39 -14.78 -20.41
C ARG A 309 -25.35 -14.90 -21.52
N GLY A 310 -25.67 -14.40 -22.71
CA GLY A 310 -24.79 -14.50 -23.87
C GLY A 310 -23.53 -13.66 -23.71
N ASP A 311 -23.68 -12.44 -23.19
CA ASP A 311 -22.59 -11.50 -22.92
C ASP A 311 -22.47 -11.25 -21.41
N VAL A 312 -21.36 -11.68 -20.80
CA VAL A 312 -21.11 -11.56 -19.36
C VAL A 312 -19.92 -10.61 -19.11
N LEU A 313 -20.09 -9.69 -18.16
CA LEU A 313 -19.03 -8.81 -17.65
C LEU A 313 -18.66 -9.26 -16.24
N VAL A 314 -17.37 -9.41 -15.97
CA VAL A 314 -16.81 -9.69 -14.65
C VAL A 314 -15.92 -8.50 -14.28
N LEU A 315 -16.24 -7.85 -13.16
CA LEU A 315 -15.45 -6.76 -12.58
C LEU A 315 -14.69 -7.33 -11.39
N GLY A 316 -13.36 -7.39 -11.49
CA GLY A 316 -12.49 -8.14 -10.59
C GLY A 316 -12.34 -9.61 -11.00
N ALA A 317 -12.31 -10.51 -10.01
CA ALA A 317 -12.10 -11.96 -10.16
C ALA A 317 -10.94 -12.35 -11.10
N GLY A 318 -9.81 -11.63 -11.02
CA GLY A 318 -8.60 -11.93 -11.80
C GLY A 318 -8.00 -13.31 -11.55
N ASP A 319 -8.42 -14.01 -10.49
CA ASP A 319 -8.09 -15.42 -10.20
C ASP A 319 -8.80 -16.43 -11.15
N GLY A 320 -9.88 -16.01 -11.82
CA GLY A 320 -10.61 -16.81 -12.81
C GLY A 320 -11.58 -17.85 -12.24
N LEU A 321 -11.80 -17.93 -10.93
CA LEU A 321 -12.71 -18.89 -10.30
C LEU A 321 -14.18 -18.57 -10.60
N ALA A 322 -14.59 -17.29 -10.55
CA ALA A 322 -15.92 -16.88 -11.02
C ALA A 322 -16.11 -17.19 -12.52
N VAL A 323 -15.08 -16.95 -13.34
CA VAL A 323 -15.09 -17.21 -14.78
C VAL A 323 -15.25 -18.71 -15.06
N ARG A 324 -14.62 -19.58 -14.26
CA ARG A 324 -14.79 -21.03 -14.34
C ARG A 324 -16.26 -21.42 -14.25
N GLU A 325 -17.00 -20.88 -13.29
CA GLU A 325 -18.43 -21.18 -13.12
C GLU A 325 -19.29 -20.62 -14.26
N ILE A 326 -18.98 -19.43 -14.76
CA ILE A 326 -19.67 -18.81 -15.90
C ILE A 326 -19.52 -19.67 -17.16
N LEU A 327 -18.32 -20.18 -17.44
CA LEU A 327 -18.02 -20.93 -18.66
C LEU A 327 -18.68 -22.32 -18.72
N ARG A 328 -19.29 -22.79 -17.62
CA ARG A 328 -20.06 -24.04 -17.56
C ARG A 328 -21.38 -23.94 -18.34
N TYR A 329 -21.83 -22.73 -18.66
CA TYR A 329 -23.01 -22.49 -19.48
C TYR A 329 -22.61 -22.42 -20.97
N PRO A 330 -23.09 -23.34 -21.83
CA PRO A 330 -22.66 -23.42 -23.22
C PRO A 330 -23.21 -22.30 -24.10
N ASP A 331 -24.28 -21.64 -23.67
CA ASP A 331 -24.91 -20.49 -24.33
C ASP A 331 -24.20 -19.15 -24.05
N VAL A 332 -23.23 -19.12 -23.13
CA VAL A 332 -22.33 -17.98 -22.94
C VAL A 332 -21.44 -17.82 -24.17
N ARG A 333 -21.60 -16.70 -24.87
CA ARG A 333 -20.84 -16.36 -26.09
C ARG A 333 -19.54 -15.63 -25.77
N ARG A 334 -19.57 -14.75 -24.77
CA ARG A 334 -18.44 -13.88 -24.43
C ARG A 334 -18.42 -13.53 -22.94
N VAL A 335 -17.23 -13.56 -22.36
CA VAL A 335 -16.95 -13.10 -21.01
C VAL A 335 -15.88 -12.01 -21.09
N THR A 336 -16.17 -10.81 -20.59
CA THR A 336 -15.18 -9.74 -20.45
C THR A 336 -14.78 -9.64 -18.99
N VAL A 337 -13.50 -9.84 -18.68
CA VAL A 337 -12.95 -9.70 -17.32
C VAL A 337 -12.19 -8.39 -17.25
N VAL A 338 -12.58 -7.52 -16.31
CA VAL A 338 -11.90 -6.25 -16.06
C VAL A 338 -11.28 -6.30 -14.68
N ASP A 339 -9.98 -6.54 -14.64
CA ASP A 339 -9.22 -6.62 -13.40
C ASP A 339 -8.14 -5.54 -13.38
N LEU A 340 -7.88 -4.93 -12.22
CA LEU A 340 -6.90 -3.84 -12.11
C LEU A 340 -5.47 -4.36 -12.22
N ASP A 341 -5.17 -5.53 -11.66
CA ASP A 341 -3.81 -6.00 -11.42
C ASP A 341 -3.40 -7.11 -12.40
N PRO A 342 -2.53 -6.81 -13.40
CA PRO A 342 -2.05 -7.82 -14.33
C PRO A 342 -1.24 -8.94 -13.64
N ALA A 343 -0.67 -8.69 -12.45
CA ALA A 343 0.06 -9.72 -11.73
C ALA A 343 -0.87 -10.83 -11.23
N VAL A 344 -2.09 -10.51 -10.77
CA VAL A 344 -3.09 -11.51 -10.33
C VAL A 344 -3.52 -12.39 -11.50
N VAL A 345 -3.84 -11.77 -12.65
CA VAL A 345 -4.22 -12.49 -13.87
C VAL A 345 -3.08 -13.39 -14.37
N ALA A 346 -1.86 -12.88 -14.37
CA ALA A 346 -0.68 -13.65 -14.75
C ALA A 346 -0.48 -14.85 -13.81
N LEU A 347 -0.63 -14.64 -12.51
CA LEU A 347 -0.53 -15.70 -11.50
C LEU A 347 -1.56 -16.80 -11.76
N ALA A 348 -2.82 -16.42 -11.95
CA ALA A 348 -3.94 -17.31 -12.22
C ALA A 348 -3.78 -18.14 -13.51
N SER A 349 -3.06 -17.59 -14.50
CA SER A 349 -2.84 -18.23 -15.81
C SER A 349 -1.55 -19.08 -15.85
N THR A 350 -0.55 -18.75 -15.03
CA THR A 350 0.80 -19.34 -15.12
C THR A 350 1.13 -20.30 -13.99
N VAL A 351 0.63 -20.08 -12.77
CA VAL A 351 0.91 -20.96 -11.63
C VAL A 351 0.07 -22.24 -11.76
N PRO A 352 0.69 -23.43 -11.92
CA PRO A 352 -0.03 -24.67 -12.21
C PRO A 352 -1.15 -24.98 -11.22
N GLN A 353 -0.95 -24.63 -9.95
CA GLN A 353 -1.89 -24.96 -8.89
C GLN A 353 -3.13 -24.05 -8.90
N LEU A 354 -2.97 -22.77 -9.26
CA LEU A 354 -4.11 -21.87 -9.49
C LEU A 354 -4.82 -22.21 -10.79
N ARG A 355 -4.05 -22.47 -11.86
CA ARG A 355 -4.61 -22.87 -13.15
C ARG A 355 -5.42 -24.15 -13.06
N ALA A 356 -4.98 -25.10 -12.23
CA ALA A 356 -5.75 -26.31 -11.95
C ALA A 356 -7.06 -26.00 -11.21
N LEU A 357 -7.04 -25.04 -10.27
CA LEU A 357 -8.21 -24.65 -9.48
C LEU A 357 -9.25 -23.89 -10.32
N ASN A 358 -8.82 -22.94 -11.16
CA ASN A 358 -9.70 -22.20 -12.07
C ASN A 358 -10.01 -22.95 -13.37
N GLY A 359 -9.41 -24.11 -13.59
CA GLY A 359 -9.64 -24.94 -14.78
C GLY A 359 -9.12 -24.34 -16.09
N GLY A 360 -8.16 -23.39 -16.03
CA GLY A 360 -7.68 -22.65 -17.19
C GLY A 360 -8.73 -21.72 -17.80
N SER A 361 -9.70 -21.27 -16.99
CA SER A 361 -10.84 -20.46 -17.44
C SER A 361 -10.43 -19.20 -18.20
N LEU A 362 -9.34 -18.55 -17.80
CA LEU A 362 -8.84 -17.32 -18.44
C LEU A 362 -8.27 -17.54 -19.85
N ASP A 363 -7.94 -18.78 -20.22
CA ASP A 363 -7.45 -19.15 -21.56
C ASP A 363 -8.58 -19.51 -22.55
N ASP A 364 -9.84 -19.59 -22.09
CA ASP A 364 -10.98 -19.95 -22.94
C ASP A 364 -11.17 -18.87 -24.04
N PRO A 365 -11.36 -19.25 -25.32
CA PRO A 365 -11.48 -18.30 -26.42
C PRO A 365 -12.68 -17.33 -26.30
N ARG A 366 -13.65 -17.63 -25.43
CA ARG A 366 -14.77 -16.74 -25.10
C ARG A 366 -14.39 -15.63 -24.12
N VAL A 367 -13.25 -15.74 -23.45
CA VAL A 367 -12.79 -14.83 -22.40
C VAL A 367 -11.87 -13.76 -22.98
N ARG A 368 -12.15 -12.51 -22.62
CA ARG A 368 -11.30 -11.36 -22.91
C ARG A 368 -10.94 -10.67 -21.60
N VAL A 369 -9.66 -10.72 -21.23
CA VAL A 369 -9.15 -10.02 -20.04
C VAL A 369 -8.66 -8.62 -20.40
N LEU A 370 -9.05 -7.64 -19.59
CA LEU A 370 -8.67 -6.24 -19.70
C LEU A 370 -8.04 -5.79 -18.38
N ASN A 371 -6.74 -5.53 -18.39
CA ASN A 371 -6.03 -5.03 -17.20
C ASN A 371 -6.16 -3.51 -17.08
N THR A 372 -7.25 -3.04 -16.45
CA THR A 372 -7.58 -1.62 -16.32
C THR A 372 -8.48 -1.37 -15.11
N ASP A 373 -8.51 -0.11 -14.63
CA ASP A 373 -9.44 0.32 -13.59
C ASP A 373 -10.90 0.18 -14.05
N ALA A 374 -11.70 -0.61 -13.33
CA ALA A 374 -13.10 -0.89 -13.66
C ALA A 374 -13.94 0.39 -13.71
N PHE A 375 -13.75 1.29 -12.74
CA PHE A 375 -14.47 2.56 -12.68
C PHE A 375 -14.19 3.41 -13.93
N GLY A 376 -12.92 3.59 -14.29
CA GLY A 376 -12.50 4.32 -15.48
C GLY A 376 -12.98 3.68 -16.78
N TRP A 377 -12.89 2.35 -16.89
CA TRP A 377 -13.32 1.62 -18.07
C TRP A 377 -14.82 1.75 -18.32
N LEU A 378 -15.65 1.56 -17.28
CA LEU A 378 -17.12 1.65 -17.38
C LEU A 378 -17.60 3.02 -17.88
N ARG A 379 -16.86 4.11 -17.62
CA ARG A 379 -17.19 5.46 -18.13
C ARG A 379 -17.11 5.57 -19.66
N THR A 380 -16.35 4.68 -20.28
CA THR A 380 -16.08 4.69 -21.73
C THR A 380 -16.65 3.47 -22.46
N ALA A 381 -17.13 2.48 -21.71
CA ALA A 381 -17.71 1.26 -22.25
C ALA A 381 -19.00 1.56 -23.01
N ALA A 382 -19.07 1.12 -24.28
CA ALA A 382 -20.25 1.27 -25.12
C ALA A 382 -21.09 -0.02 -25.20
N GLU A 383 -20.52 -1.14 -24.73
CA GLU A 383 -21.10 -2.46 -24.86
C GLU A 383 -22.28 -2.67 -23.90
N ARG A 384 -23.08 -3.72 -24.15
CA ARG A 384 -24.16 -4.15 -23.26
C ARG A 384 -23.92 -5.59 -22.83
N PHE A 385 -24.25 -5.90 -21.58
CA PHE A 385 -24.05 -7.21 -20.97
C PHE A 385 -25.36 -7.73 -20.40
N ASP A 386 -25.61 -9.02 -20.60
CA ASP A 386 -26.76 -9.73 -20.06
C ASP A 386 -26.57 -10.05 -18.57
N VAL A 387 -25.32 -10.24 -18.13
CA VAL A 387 -24.97 -10.47 -16.72
C VAL A 387 -23.73 -9.67 -16.38
N VAL A 388 -23.74 -9.00 -15.23
CA VAL A 388 -22.58 -8.35 -14.62
C VAL A 388 -22.32 -9.02 -13.27
N VAL A 389 -21.10 -9.53 -13.08
CA VAL A 389 -20.60 -10.08 -11.82
C VAL A 389 -19.60 -9.10 -11.25
N ALA A 390 -19.92 -8.47 -10.12
CA ALA A 390 -19.02 -7.60 -9.38
C ALA A 390 -18.41 -8.40 -8.21
N ASP A 391 -17.18 -8.85 -8.42
CA ASP A 391 -16.40 -9.67 -7.51
C ASP A 391 -15.12 -8.89 -7.15
N LEU A 392 -15.31 -7.91 -6.29
CA LEU A 392 -14.32 -6.87 -6.00
C LEU A 392 -13.78 -7.06 -4.57
N PRO A 393 -12.55 -6.60 -4.29
CA PRO A 393 -12.02 -6.60 -2.93
C PRO A 393 -12.87 -5.74 -2.00
N ASP A 394 -12.84 -6.05 -0.71
CA ASP A 394 -13.63 -5.34 0.29
C ASP A 394 -13.31 -3.81 0.33
N PRO A 395 -14.30 -2.96 0.65
CA PRO A 395 -14.18 -1.50 0.60
C PRO A 395 -13.50 -0.89 1.85
N ASP A 396 -12.38 -1.45 2.29
CA ASP A 396 -11.62 -1.05 3.49
C ASP A 396 -10.59 0.08 3.23
N GLU A 397 -10.31 0.34 1.96
CA GLU A 397 -9.46 1.44 1.47
C GLU A 397 -10.22 2.41 0.56
N THR A 398 -9.73 3.65 0.45
CA THR A 398 -10.30 4.64 -0.48
C THR A 398 -10.31 4.15 -1.93
N ALA A 399 -9.29 3.36 -2.33
CA ALA A 399 -9.15 2.85 -3.68
C ALA A 399 -10.21 1.79 -4.03
N THR A 400 -10.65 0.97 -3.07
CA THR A 400 -11.69 -0.06 -3.23
C THR A 400 -13.08 0.50 -2.93
N ALA A 401 -13.23 1.38 -1.93
CA ALA A 401 -14.50 1.98 -1.54
C ALA A 401 -15.21 2.74 -2.66
N LYS A 402 -14.46 3.35 -3.61
CA LYS A 402 -15.03 4.00 -4.80
C LYS A 402 -15.83 3.04 -5.70
N LEU A 403 -15.58 1.73 -5.60
CA LEU A 403 -16.25 0.69 -6.36
C LEU A 403 -17.55 0.19 -5.69
N TYR A 404 -17.91 0.76 -4.53
CA TYR A 404 -19.13 0.43 -3.82
C TYR A 404 -20.04 1.66 -3.67
N THR A 405 -19.96 2.61 -4.61
CA THR A 405 -20.75 3.84 -4.58
C THR A 405 -21.92 3.84 -5.56
N VAL A 406 -22.91 4.70 -5.30
CA VAL A 406 -24.04 4.95 -6.20
C VAL A 406 -23.57 5.25 -7.62
N GLU A 407 -22.52 6.06 -7.78
CA GLU A 407 -21.98 6.44 -9.08
C GLU A 407 -21.40 5.23 -9.83
N PHE A 408 -20.70 4.33 -9.13
CA PHE A 408 -20.18 3.10 -9.74
C PHE A 408 -21.31 2.19 -10.22
N TYR A 409 -22.33 1.96 -9.39
CA TYR A 409 -23.48 1.15 -9.77
C TYR A 409 -24.31 1.81 -10.89
N ALA A 410 -24.39 3.14 -10.95
CA ALA A 410 -25.01 3.85 -12.06
C ALA A 410 -24.26 3.64 -13.39
N LEU A 411 -22.92 3.56 -13.34
CA LEU A 411 -22.10 3.18 -14.50
C LEU A 411 -22.37 1.74 -14.92
N ILE A 412 -22.46 0.79 -13.98
CA ILE A 412 -22.85 -0.60 -14.27
C ILE A 412 -24.22 -0.64 -14.94
N ARG A 413 -25.20 0.11 -14.43
CA ARG A 413 -26.54 0.19 -15.02
C ARG A 413 -26.51 0.65 -16.48
N SER A 414 -25.58 1.53 -16.84
CA SER A 414 -25.45 2.05 -18.21
C SER A 414 -24.98 1.01 -19.24
N VAL A 415 -24.28 -0.04 -18.78
CA VAL A 415 -23.81 -1.15 -19.61
C VAL A 415 -24.67 -2.42 -19.46
N LEU A 416 -25.69 -2.40 -18.62
CA LEU A 416 -26.58 -3.54 -18.41
C LEU A 416 -27.66 -3.60 -19.51
N ALA A 417 -27.92 -4.80 -20.04
CA ALA A 417 -29.04 -5.03 -20.95
C ALA A 417 -30.39 -4.90 -20.23
N GLU A 418 -31.49 -4.77 -20.97
CA GLU A 418 -32.84 -4.54 -20.41
C GLU A 418 -33.30 -5.65 -19.45
N GLN A 419 -32.99 -6.92 -19.76
CA GLN A 419 -33.23 -8.09 -18.90
C GLN A 419 -31.97 -8.55 -18.16
N GLY A 420 -31.00 -7.64 -18.06
CA GLY A 420 -29.70 -7.94 -17.50
C GLY A 420 -29.78 -8.09 -15.99
N ARG A 421 -28.90 -8.93 -15.44
CA ARG A 421 -28.75 -9.11 -13.99
C ARG A 421 -27.38 -8.63 -13.54
N LEU A 422 -27.36 -8.05 -12.36
CA LEU A 422 -26.15 -7.71 -11.62
C LEU A 422 -26.10 -8.62 -10.39
N VAL A 423 -24.92 -9.16 -10.08
CA VAL A 423 -24.63 -9.74 -8.78
C VAL A 423 -23.41 -9.08 -8.18
N VAL A 424 -23.46 -8.81 -6.88
CA VAL A 424 -22.41 -8.10 -6.15
C VAL A 424 -22.08 -8.91 -4.90
N GLN A 425 -20.80 -9.23 -4.69
CA GLN A 425 -20.32 -9.61 -3.37
C GLN A 425 -20.48 -8.40 -2.43
N SER A 426 -20.90 -8.60 -1.17
CA SER A 426 -21.23 -7.48 -0.28
C SER A 426 -20.68 -7.63 1.14
N GLY A 427 -19.65 -8.45 1.30
CA GLY A 427 -19.04 -8.75 2.60
C GLY A 427 -19.98 -9.52 3.53
N SER A 428 -19.63 -9.58 4.81
CA SER A 428 -20.38 -10.33 5.81
C SER A 428 -21.58 -9.54 6.37
N PRO A 429 -22.83 -10.05 6.26
CA PRO A 429 -23.96 -9.44 6.94
C PRO A 429 -23.97 -9.69 8.46
N TYR A 430 -23.06 -10.55 8.97
CA TYR A 430 -22.86 -10.77 10.41
C TYR A 430 -21.73 -9.91 10.96
N PHE A 431 -20.54 -9.97 10.36
CA PHE A 431 -19.37 -9.22 10.85
C PHE A 431 -19.36 -7.75 10.42
N ALA A 432 -19.90 -7.43 9.24
CA ALA A 432 -19.93 -6.08 8.67
C ALA A 432 -21.35 -5.65 8.22
N PRO A 433 -22.35 -5.66 9.12
CA PRO A 433 -23.75 -5.50 8.75
C PRO A 433 -24.07 -4.13 8.15
N ARG A 434 -23.49 -3.02 8.64
CA ARG A 434 -23.73 -1.70 8.04
C ARG A 434 -23.06 -1.59 6.68
N SER A 435 -21.89 -2.19 6.49
CA SER A 435 -21.22 -2.27 5.19
C SER A 435 -22.11 -3.00 4.18
N TYR A 436 -22.56 -4.22 4.51
CA TYR A 436 -23.46 -5.02 3.68
C TYR A 436 -24.74 -4.25 3.29
N TRP A 437 -25.44 -3.67 4.27
CA TRP A 437 -26.69 -2.95 4.00
C TRP A 437 -26.48 -1.58 3.33
N SER A 438 -25.29 -0.97 3.46
CA SER A 438 -24.95 0.28 2.76
C SER A 438 -24.64 0.00 1.28
N ILE A 439 -24.01 -1.14 0.98
CA ILE A 439 -23.83 -1.61 -0.40
C ILE A 439 -25.20 -1.82 -1.05
N ASP A 440 -26.11 -2.52 -0.37
CA ASP A 440 -27.49 -2.68 -0.83
C ASP A 440 -28.22 -1.35 -1.05
N ALA A 441 -28.08 -0.39 -0.12
CA ALA A 441 -28.64 0.95 -0.29
C ALA A 441 -28.07 1.66 -1.51
N SER A 442 -26.77 1.51 -1.78
CA SER A 442 -26.09 2.14 -2.91
C SER A 442 -26.53 1.54 -4.24
N VAL A 443 -26.69 0.21 -4.31
CA VAL A 443 -27.22 -0.48 -5.48
C VAL A 443 -28.66 -0.04 -5.76
N ARG A 444 -29.51 0.04 -4.72
CA ARG A 444 -30.89 0.51 -4.87
C ARG A 444 -30.98 1.97 -5.34
N GLU A 445 -30.20 2.86 -4.74
CA GLU A 445 -30.16 4.28 -5.10
C GLU A 445 -29.70 4.49 -6.56
N ALA A 446 -28.84 3.61 -7.07
CA ALA A 446 -28.43 3.60 -8.48
C ALA A 446 -29.52 3.13 -9.47
N GLY A 447 -30.73 2.80 -8.98
CA GLY A 447 -31.89 2.46 -9.81
C GLY A 447 -32.05 0.96 -10.08
N PHE A 448 -31.62 0.13 -9.14
CA PHE A 448 -31.84 -1.32 -9.14
C PHE A 448 -32.84 -1.77 -8.08
N ALA A 449 -33.51 -2.87 -8.35
CA ALA A 449 -34.23 -3.64 -7.34
C ALA A 449 -33.35 -4.83 -6.91
N THR A 450 -33.18 -5.02 -5.60
CA THR A 450 -32.24 -5.98 -5.02
C THR A 450 -32.95 -7.13 -4.30
N VAL A 451 -32.36 -8.32 -4.36
CA VAL A 451 -32.63 -9.45 -3.48
C VAL A 451 -31.35 -9.82 -2.73
N PRO A 452 -31.28 -9.53 -1.41
CA PRO A 452 -30.15 -9.92 -0.57
C PRO A 452 -30.20 -11.42 -0.23
N TYR A 453 -29.03 -12.05 -0.16
CA TYR A 453 -28.89 -13.44 0.30
C TYR A 453 -27.48 -13.67 0.84
N HIS A 454 -27.28 -14.73 1.62
CA HIS A 454 -26.01 -15.02 2.25
C HIS A 454 -25.80 -16.53 2.47
N VAL A 455 -24.55 -16.96 2.51
CA VAL A 455 -24.16 -18.37 2.73
C VAL A 455 -22.96 -18.45 3.65
N ASP A 456 -22.77 -19.61 4.28
CA ASP A 456 -21.59 -19.88 5.11
C ASP A 456 -20.43 -20.42 4.25
N VAL A 457 -19.36 -19.63 4.18
CA VAL A 457 -18.08 -20.00 3.55
C VAL A 457 -17.08 -20.21 4.68
N PRO A 458 -16.68 -21.44 5.05
CA PRO A 458 -15.93 -21.72 6.27
C PRO A 458 -14.66 -20.87 6.48
N SER A 459 -13.97 -20.50 5.40
CA SER A 459 -12.79 -19.63 5.46
C SER A 459 -13.10 -18.16 5.69
N PHE A 460 -14.32 -17.69 5.37
CA PHE A 460 -14.79 -16.30 5.51
C PHE A 460 -15.84 -16.10 6.61
N GLY A 461 -16.50 -17.18 7.04
CA GLY A 461 -17.72 -17.18 7.82
C GLY A 461 -18.97 -16.87 6.99
N ASP A 462 -19.91 -16.15 7.59
CA ASP A 462 -21.17 -15.76 6.95
C ASP A 462 -20.91 -14.68 5.90
N TRP A 463 -21.18 -14.98 4.62
CA TRP A 463 -20.85 -14.10 3.50
C TRP A 463 -22.06 -13.77 2.64
N GLY A 464 -22.19 -12.49 2.29
CA GLY A 464 -23.38 -11.93 1.68
C GLY A 464 -23.21 -11.51 0.22
N PHE A 465 -24.33 -11.56 -0.50
CA PHE A 465 -24.44 -11.22 -1.91
C PHE A 465 -25.74 -10.48 -2.19
N LEU A 466 -25.73 -9.67 -3.25
CA LEU A 466 -26.91 -8.96 -3.75
C LEU A 466 -27.16 -9.36 -5.20
N LEU A 467 -28.32 -9.96 -5.47
CA LEU A 467 -28.81 -10.13 -6.84
C LEU A 467 -29.68 -8.93 -7.21
N ALA A 468 -29.47 -8.33 -8.37
CA ALA A 468 -30.11 -7.09 -8.76
C ALA A 468 -30.52 -7.06 -10.24
N THR A 469 -31.58 -6.33 -10.55
CA THR A 469 -31.99 -5.98 -11.91
C THR A 469 -32.36 -4.49 -11.97
N ALA A 470 -32.24 -3.87 -13.15
CA ALA A 470 -32.62 -2.48 -13.32
C ALA A 470 -34.15 -2.31 -13.14
N GLY A 471 -34.57 -1.26 -12.41
CA GLY A 471 -35.98 -0.95 -12.18
C GLY A 471 -36.44 -1.21 -10.75
N THR A 472 -37.73 -1.50 -10.58
CA THR A 472 -38.40 -1.55 -9.26
C THR A 472 -38.84 -2.95 -8.84
N VAL A 473 -38.79 -3.93 -9.73
CA VAL A 473 -39.20 -5.31 -9.46
C VAL A 473 -37.95 -6.15 -9.17
N PRO A 474 -37.80 -6.69 -7.94
CA PRO A 474 -36.64 -7.52 -7.62
C PRO A 474 -36.56 -8.77 -8.51
N PRO A 475 -35.35 -9.22 -8.88
CA PRO A 475 -35.17 -10.47 -9.61
C PRO A 475 -35.60 -11.67 -8.75
N VAL A 476 -35.91 -12.80 -9.40
CA VAL A 476 -36.21 -14.04 -8.67
C VAL A 476 -34.90 -14.73 -8.29
N LEU A 477 -34.71 -15.00 -6.99
CA LEU A 477 -33.55 -15.75 -6.49
C LEU A 477 -33.79 -17.26 -6.63
N GLU A 478 -33.46 -17.78 -7.80
CA GLU A 478 -33.55 -19.21 -8.12
C GLU A 478 -32.41 -19.63 -9.05
N LEU A 479 -32.07 -20.92 -9.03
CA LEU A 479 -31.14 -21.49 -10.00
C LEU A 479 -31.79 -21.55 -11.40
N PRO A 480 -31.01 -21.43 -12.49
CA PRO A 480 -31.44 -21.77 -13.83
C PRO A 480 -31.88 -23.23 -13.92
N ALA A 481 -32.91 -23.53 -14.72
CA ALA A 481 -33.37 -24.92 -14.92
C ALA A 481 -32.30 -25.83 -15.55
N ASP A 482 -31.37 -25.23 -16.30
CA ASP A 482 -30.22 -25.85 -16.94
C ASP A 482 -28.91 -25.61 -16.18
N ALA A 483 -28.99 -25.28 -14.87
CA ALA A 483 -27.81 -25.15 -14.03
C ALA A 483 -26.97 -26.44 -14.08
N PRO A 484 -25.64 -26.33 -14.19
CA PRO A 484 -24.78 -27.50 -14.17
C PRO A 484 -24.82 -28.14 -12.77
N ARG A 485 -24.31 -29.37 -12.63
CA ARG A 485 -24.28 -30.05 -11.33
C ARG A 485 -23.37 -29.31 -10.34
N LEU A 486 -23.97 -28.73 -9.30
CA LEU A 486 -23.28 -27.97 -8.27
C LEU A 486 -22.84 -28.87 -7.11
N ARG A 487 -21.86 -28.42 -6.32
CA ARG A 487 -21.30 -29.14 -5.15
C ARG A 487 -21.94 -28.69 -3.85
N PHE A 488 -22.29 -27.42 -3.74
CA PHE A 488 -22.87 -26.80 -2.55
C PHE A 488 -24.29 -26.33 -2.78
N LEU A 489 -24.50 -25.55 -3.84
CA LEU A 489 -25.75 -24.82 -4.01
C LEU A 489 -26.83 -25.69 -4.65
N ASP A 490 -27.99 -25.73 -4.03
CA ASP A 490 -29.21 -26.33 -4.58
C ASP A 490 -30.41 -25.39 -4.36
N PRO A 491 -31.61 -25.68 -4.90
CA PRO A 491 -32.77 -24.80 -4.75
C PRO A 491 -33.22 -24.57 -3.30
N ASP A 492 -33.01 -25.53 -2.40
CA ASP A 492 -33.42 -25.41 -0.99
C ASP A 492 -32.39 -24.61 -0.19
N VAL A 493 -31.10 -24.83 -0.44
CA VAL A 493 -30.00 -24.02 0.10
C VAL A 493 -30.13 -22.57 -0.34
N LEU A 494 -30.41 -22.31 -1.63
CA LEU A 494 -30.58 -20.95 -2.14
C LEU A 494 -31.82 -20.26 -1.54
N ARG A 495 -32.90 -21.00 -1.31
CA ARG A 495 -34.09 -20.46 -0.63
C ARG A 495 -33.77 -20.12 0.83
N ALA A 496 -33.00 -20.96 1.52
CA ALA A 496 -32.54 -20.70 2.89
C ALA A 496 -31.58 -19.50 2.95
N ALA A 497 -30.74 -19.30 1.93
CA ALA A 497 -29.79 -18.19 1.83
C ALA A 497 -30.48 -16.80 1.83
N ALA A 498 -31.75 -16.73 1.42
CA ALA A 498 -32.53 -15.47 1.46
C ALA A 498 -33.11 -15.17 2.86
N ALA A 499 -32.98 -16.08 3.83
CA ALA A 499 -33.60 -15.94 5.14
C ALA A 499 -32.66 -15.28 6.15
N PHE A 500 -32.89 -14.00 6.44
CA PHE A 500 -32.18 -13.27 7.49
C PHE A 500 -32.88 -13.44 8.84
N PRO A 501 -32.18 -13.86 9.90
CA PRO A 501 -32.75 -13.90 11.25
C PRO A 501 -32.97 -12.48 11.81
N PRO A 502 -33.81 -12.32 12.86
CA PRO A 502 -34.16 -11.01 13.39
C PRO A 502 -32.98 -10.13 13.85
N ASP A 503 -31.89 -10.74 14.32
CA ASP A 503 -30.66 -10.08 14.75
C ASP A 503 -29.77 -9.61 13.58
N ARG A 504 -30.03 -10.12 12.36
CA ARG A 504 -29.37 -9.71 11.10
C ARG A 504 -30.36 -9.09 10.10
N ALA A 505 -31.49 -8.57 10.58
CA ALA A 505 -32.48 -7.93 9.74
C ALA A 505 -31.91 -6.71 8.99
N ARG A 506 -32.58 -6.33 7.89
CA ARG A 506 -32.19 -5.16 7.08
C ARG A 506 -32.03 -3.91 7.93
N LEU A 507 -30.82 -3.35 7.91
CA LEU A 507 -30.53 -2.09 8.61
C LEU A 507 -30.89 -0.90 7.72
N ASN A 508 -31.44 0.15 8.34
CA ASN A 508 -31.65 1.43 7.66
C ASN A 508 -30.35 2.24 7.70
N VAL A 509 -29.48 1.99 6.73
CA VAL A 509 -28.23 2.71 6.54
C VAL A 509 -28.22 3.50 5.23
N PRO A 510 -27.56 4.65 5.21
CA PRO A 510 -27.42 5.50 4.03
C PRO A 510 -26.56 4.82 2.94
N PRO A 511 -26.79 5.16 1.66
CA PRO A 511 -25.91 4.73 0.57
C PRO A 511 -24.55 5.42 0.66
N SER A 512 -23.56 4.80 0.03
CA SER A 512 -22.20 5.30 -0.14
C SER A 512 -22.08 6.05 -1.47
N THR A 513 -21.46 7.23 -1.46
CA THR A 513 -21.21 8.04 -2.67
C THR A 513 -19.73 8.37 -2.79
N LEU A 514 -19.27 8.82 -3.97
CA LEU A 514 -17.87 9.22 -4.12
C LEU A 514 -17.47 10.37 -3.18
N LEU A 515 -18.39 11.26 -2.86
CA LEU A 515 -18.15 12.39 -1.94
C LEU A 515 -18.28 12.01 -0.47
N GLN A 516 -19.05 10.95 -0.18
CA GLN A 516 -19.26 10.42 1.17
C GLN A 516 -19.17 8.89 1.13
N PRO A 517 -17.96 8.31 1.10
CA PRO A 517 -17.76 6.88 0.99
C PRO A 517 -18.06 6.18 2.33
N ARG A 518 -19.31 6.21 2.79
CA ARG A 518 -19.72 5.73 4.12
C ARG A 518 -19.41 4.26 4.36
N VAL A 519 -19.37 3.47 3.29
CA VAL A 519 -18.98 2.06 3.34
C VAL A 519 -17.55 1.87 3.89
N LEU A 520 -16.64 2.81 3.61
CA LEU A 520 -15.27 2.82 4.14
C LEU A 520 -15.25 3.02 5.66
N ASP A 521 -16.07 3.94 6.17
CA ASP A 521 -16.19 4.19 7.61
C ASP A 521 -16.77 2.97 8.34
N TYR A 522 -17.72 2.27 7.72
CA TYR A 522 -18.30 1.05 8.26
C TYR A 522 -17.27 -0.08 8.26
N ALA A 523 -16.60 -0.36 7.13
CA ALA A 523 -15.58 -1.39 7.03
C ALA A 523 -14.49 -1.23 8.12
N ARG A 524 -14.00 -0.01 8.34
CA ARG A 524 -12.96 0.29 9.36
C ARG A 524 -13.40 0.14 10.82
N THR A 525 -14.71 0.04 11.08
CA THR A 525 -15.25 -0.01 12.44
C THR A 525 -15.90 -1.34 12.80
N GLU A 526 -16.42 -2.09 11.83
CA GLU A 526 -17.22 -3.29 12.09
C GLU A 526 -16.40 -4.56 12.34
N TRP A 527 -15.20 -4.64 11.75
CA TRP A 527 -14.26 -5.73 12.01
C TRP A 527 -13.49 -5.59 13.34
N ARG A 528 -13.76 -4.56 14.15
CA ARG A 528 -13.05 -4.32 15.42
C ARG A 528 -13.42 -5.39 16.46
N GLY A 529 -12.54 -6.38 16.63
CA GLY A 529 -12.64 -7.42 17.65
C GLY A 529 -12.56 -8.85 17.13
N TYR A 530 -12.29 -9.04 15.85
CA TYR A 530 -12.08 -10.34 15.20
C TYR A 530 -10.71 -10.41 14.52
#